data_AF-A0A1F3GED0-F1
#
_entry.id   AF-A0A1F3GED0-F1
#
_cell.length_a   1.000
_cell.length_b   1.000
_cell.length_c   1.000
_cell.angle_alpha   90.00
_cell.angle_beta   90.00
_cell.angle_gamma   90.00
#
_symmetry.space_group_name_H-M   'P 1'
#
loop_
_entity.id
_entity.type
_entity.pdbx_description
1 polymer ?
#
loop_
_entity_poly.entity_id
_entity_poly.type
_entity_poly.pdbx_seq_one_letter_code
_entity_poly.pdbx_strand_id
1 'polypeptide(L)'
;MVNASGKIDDSLLSSLAITDVFEAASQTEMLALADANIGDVCIRSDINKTFILKATPYSSLANWKELKTPTDTVISVNGQTGAISLTTSNISEGTGLYYTEARATANFNSNFAAKASTGLTDGANILRDTDTFILNGGNA
;
A
#
# COMPACT_ATOMS: atom_id res chain seq x y z
N MET A 1 -0.98 -57.62 7.82
CA MET A 1 -1.10 -56.32 8.53
C MET A 1 -2.25 -55.51 7.96
N VAL A 2 -3.41 -56.14 7.79
CA VAL A 2 -4.68 -55.51 7.39
C VAL A 2 -5.78 -56.15 8.23
N ASN A 3 -6.77 -55.37 8.66
CA ASN A 3 -7.95 -55.83 9.38
C ASN A 3 -8.84 -56.71 8.48
N ALA A 4 -9.90 -57.27 9.05
CA ALA A 4 -10.83 -58.17 8.35
C ALA A 4 -11.50 -57.56 7.11
N SER A 5 -11.45 -56.23 6.96
CA SER A 5 -11.98 -55.49 5.81
C SER A 5 -10.92 -55.22 4.74
N GLY A 6 -9.72 -55.80 4.87
CA GLY A 6 -8.60 -55.61 3.92
C GLY A 6 -7.92 -54.24 4.01
N LYS A 7 -8.25 -53.43 5.04
CA LYS A 7 -7.62 -52.13 5.30
C LYS A 7 -6.52 -52.27 6.33
N ILE A 8 -5.51 -51.42 6.30
CA ILE A 8 -4.55 -51.34 7.42
C ILE A 8 -5.33 -50.94 8.69
N ASP A 9 -4.98 -51.52 9.84
CA ASP A 9 -5.58 -51.16 11.13
C ASP A 9 -5.22 -49.71 11.48
N ASP A 10 -6.20 -48.90 11.90
CA ASP A 10 -5.98 -47.48 12.19
C ASP A 10 -4.94 -47.26 13.31
N SER A 11 -4.74 -48.26 14.18
CA SER A 11 -3.65 -48.27 15.17
C SER A 11 -2.25 -48.36 14.56
N LEU A 12 -2.14 -48.80 13.31
CA LEU A 12 -0.91 -48.89 12.52
C LEU A 12 -0.74 -47.71 11.56
N LEU A 13 -1.76 -46.88 11.38
CA LEU A 13 -1.66 -45.62 10.67
C LEU A 13 -1.16 -44.55 11.64
N SER A 14 -0.10 -43.85 11.26
CA SER A 14 0.29 -42.63 11.96
C SER A 14 -0.81 -41.58 11.76
N SER A 15 -1.20 -40.85 12.80
CA SER A 15 -2.21 -39.78 12.77
C SER A 15 -2.17 -38.95 11.48
N LEU A 16 -3.31 -38.79 10.80
CA LEU A 16 -3.43 -37.88 9.65
C LEU A 16 -3.17 -36.43 10.10
N ALA A 17 -2.58 -35.62 9.22
CA ALA A 17 -1.98 -34.33 9.59
C ALA A 17 -2.98 -33.16 9.73
N ILE A 18 -4.14 -33.23 9.07
CA ILE A 18 -5.29 -32.31 9.20
C ILE A 18 -6.55 -33.13 8.86
N THR A 19 -7.56 -33.13 9.71
CA THR A 19 -8.80 -33.90 9.48
C THR A 19 -9.91 -33.00 8.98
N ASP A 20 -10.11 -31.84 9.61
CA ASP A 20 -11.17 -30.87 9.25
C ASP A 20 -10.74 -29.39 9.38
N VAL A 21 -11.49 -28.51 8.72
CA VAL A 21 -11.38 -27.04 8.83
C VAL A 21 -12.71 -26.46 9.33
N PHE A 22 -12.66 -25.76 10.45
CA PHE A 22 -13.79 -25.09 11.09
C PHE A 22 -13.71 -23.57 10.92
N GLU A 23 -14.86 -22.90 10.98
CA GLU A 23 -14.97 -21.45 11.09
C GLU A 23 -15.67 -21.09 12.40
N ALA A 24 -15.11 -20.13 13.14
CA ALA A 24 -15.66 -19.62 14.40
C ALA A 24 -15.68 -18.09 14.36
N ALA A 25 -16.81 -17.49 14.76
CA ALA A 25 -16.96 -16.03 14.87
C ALA A 25 -16.39 -15.48 16.18
N SER A 26 -15.87 -16.32 17.07
CA SER A 26 -15.23 -15.90 18.32
C SER A 26 -14.31 -16.99 18.89
N GLN A 27 -13.50 -16.61 19.90
CA GLN A 27 -12.76 -17.58 20.70
C GLN A 27 -13.69 -18.60 21.37
N THR A 28 -14.82 -18.13 21.90
CA THR A 28 -15.77 -18.99 22.61
C THR A 28 -16.32 -20.07 21.69
N GLU A 29 -16.68 -19.71 20.46
CA GLU A 29 -17.12 -20.67 19.44
C GLU A 29 -16.02 -21.67 19.07
N MET A 30 -14.77 -21.21 18.90
CA MET A 30 -13.62 -22.11 18.65
C MET A 30 -13.41 -23.13 19.78
N LEU A 31 -13.57 -22.72 21.04
CA LEU A 31 -13.43 -23.62 22.19
C LEU A 31 -14.65 -24.53 22.41
N ALA A 32 -15.77 -24.23 21.72
CA ALA A 32 -17.02 -24.96 21.79
C ALA A 32 -17.26 -25.86 20.56
N LEU A 33 -16.30 -25.99 19.65
CA LEU A 33 -16.37 -26.93 18.52
C LEU A 33 -16.73 -28.34 19.02
N ALA A 34 -17.57 -29.06 18.30
CA ALA A 34 -17.83 -30.48 18.58
C ALA A 34 -16.83 -31.31 17.78
N ASP A 35 -16.20 -32.29 18.43
CA ASP A 35 -15.38 -33.33 17.77
C ASP A 35 -14.09 -32.87 17.07
N ALA A 36 -13.54 -31.71 17.44
CA ALA A 36 -12.24 -31.27 16.92
C ALA A 36 -11.09 -32.19 17.41
N ASN A 37 -10.28 -32.67 16.48
CA ASN A 37 -9.17 -33.58 16.70
C ASN A 37 -7.83 -32.89 16.49
N ILE A 38 -6.76 -33.46 17.05
CA ILE A 38 -5.40 -32.94 16.83
C ILE A 38 -5.12 -32.91 15.33
N GLY A 39 -4.66 -31.77 14.82
CA GLY A 39 -4.46 -31.51 13.41
C GLY A 39 -5.55 -30.63 12.78
N ASP A 40 -6.71 -30.49 13.40
CA ASP A 40 -7.79 -29.69 12.83
C ASP A 40 -7.51 -28.20 12.88
N VAL A 41 -8.01 -27.50 11.88
CA VAL A 41 -7.80 -26.06 11.69
C VAL A 41 -9.07 -25.31 12.04
N CYS A 42 -8.94 -24.20 12.77
CA CYS A 42 -10.05 -23.26 13.01
C CYS A 42 -9.67 -21.87 12.50
N ILE A 43 -10.50 -21.31 11.62
CA ILE A 43 -10.44 -19.92 11.19
C ILE A 43 -11.28 -19.09 12.15
N ARG A 44 -10.67 -18.05 12.71
CA ARG A 44 -11.33 -17.07 13.59
C ARG A 44 -11.51 -15.75 12.87
N SER A 45 -12.75 -15.47 12.47
CA SER A 45 -13.09 -14.28 11.69
C SER A 45 -13.09 -12.99 12.53
N ASP A 46 -13.26 -13.08 13.85
CA ASP A 46 -13.20 -11.93 14.76
C ASP A 46 -11.81 -11.26 14.81
N ILE A 47 -10.75 -12.03 14.57
CA ILE A 47 -9.37 -11.55 14.61
C ILE A 47 -8.59 -11.81 13.31
N ASN A 48 -9.23 -12.34 12.27
CA ASN A 48 -8.62 -12.72 10.99
C ASN A 48 -7.39 -13.63 11.16
N LYS A 49 -7.49 -14.65 12.02
CA LYS A 49 -6.39 -15.60 12.29
C LYS A 49 -6.83 -17.04 12.08
N THR A 50 -5.86 -17.90 11.80
CA THR A 50 -6.04 -19.34 11.67
C THR A 50 -5.28 -20.06 12.78
N PHE A 51 -5.89 -21.06 13.40
CA PHE A 51 -5.32 -21.86 14.47
C PHE A 51 -5.35 -23.35 14.09
N ILE A 52 -4.40 -24.13 14.59
CA ILE A 52 -4.39 -25.60 14.49
C ILE A 52 -4.44 -26.21 15.89
N LEU A 53 -5.27 -27.24 16.10
CA LEU A 53 -5.33 -27.94 17.38
C LEU A 53 -4.11 -28.86 17.52
N LYS A 54 -3.25 -28.59 18.49
CA LYS A 54 -2.01 -29.37 18.72
C LYS A 54 -2.10 -30.41 19.85
N ALA A 55 -3.14 -30.34 20.66
CA ALA A 55 -3.35 -31.21 21.83
C ALA A 55 -4.85 -31.26 22.21
N THR A 56 -5.27 -32.27 22.96
CA THR A 56 -6.63 -32.33 23.52
C THR A 56 -6.66 -31.78 24.95
N PRO A 57 -7.80 -31.27 25.44
CA PRO A 57 -9.06 -31.04 24.71
C PRO A 57 -9.04 -29.74 23.87
N TYR A 58 -9.90 -29.65 22.84
CA TYR A 58 -10.12 -28.43 22.04
C TYR A 58 -10.73 -27.27 22.85
N SER A 59 -11.33 -27.56 24.00
CA SER A 59 -11.90 -26.57 24.91
C SER A 59 -10.85 -25.74 25.67
N SER A 60 -9.56 -26.06 25.52
CA SER A 60 -8.45 -25.31 26.10
C SER A 60 -7.73 -24.47 25.04
N LEU A 61 -7.71 -23.15 25.23
CA LEU A 61 -7.01 -22.23 24.31
C LEU A 61 -5.51 -22.54 24.18
N ALA A 62 -4.86 -23.04 25.24
CA ALA A 62 -3.43 -23.38 25.23
C ALA A 62 -3.09 -24.55 24.27
N ASN A 63 -4.11 -25.32 23.88
CA ASN A 63 -3.98 -26.42 22.94
C ASN A 63 -4.12 -25.98 21.47
N TRP A 64 -4.53 -24.74 21.22
CA TRP A 64 -4.57 -24.16 19.88
C TRP A 64 -3.29 -23.40 19.59
N LYS A 65 -2.71 -23.65 18.42
CA LYS A 65 -1.53 -22.96 17.93
C LYS A 65 -1.91 -22.06 16.76
N GLU A 66 -1.70 -20.75 16.90
CA GLU A 66 -1.84 -19.81 15.80
C GLU A 66 -0.88 -20.18 14.66
N LEU A 67 -1.43 -20.37 13.46
CA LEU A 67 -0.68 -20.39 12.22
C LEU A 67 -0.35 -18.95 11.86
N LYS A 68 0.89 -18.55 12.12
CA LYS A 68 1.37 -17.22 11.74
C LYS A 68 1.42 -17.15 10.22
N THR A 69 0.64 -16.27 9.63
CA THR A 69 0.95 -15.80 8.29
C THR A 69 2.27 -15.04 8.35
N PRO A 70 3.13 -15.11 7.32
CA PRO A 70 4.28 -14.22 7.23
C PRO A 70 3.82 -12.77 7.42
N THR A 71 4.66 -11.94 8.05
CA THR A 71 4.45 -10.50 8.12
C THR A 71 4.74 -9.85 6.77
N ASP A 72 4.27 -10.48 5.67
CA ASP A 72 4.86 -10.30 4.35
C ASP A 72 4.92 -8.82 4.01
N THR A 73 6.16 -8.35 4.02
CA THR A 73 6.52 -6.99 3.74
C THR A 73 6.39 -6.78 2.25
N VAL A 74 6.02 -5.58 1.83
CA VAL A 74 6.00 -5.26 0.41
C VAL A 74 7.42 -5.48 -0.15
N ILE A 75 7.54 -6.35 -1.15
CA ILE A 75 8.83 -6.74 -1.73
C ILE A 75 9.53 -5.54 -2.34
N SER A 76 8.82 -4.73 -3.12
CA SER A 76 9.32 -3.42 -3.56
C SER A 76 8.20 -2.55 -4.15
N VAL A 77 8.16 -1.27 -3.78
CA VAL A 77 7.49 -0.21 -4.55
C VAL A 77 8.49 0.90 -4.74
N ASN A 78 8.90 1.09 -5.99
CA ASN A 78 9.81 2.18 -6.36
C ASN A 78 11.07 2.20 -5.46
N GLY A 79 11.68 1.02 -5.29
CA GLY A 79 12.88 0.79 -4.48
C GLY A 79 12.66 0.69 -2.96
N GLN A 80 11.46 0.99 -2.44
CA GLN A 80 11.15 0.86 -1.01
C GLN A 80 10.54 -0.50 -0.68
N THR A 81 10.86 -1.06 0.48
CA THR A 81 10.39 -2.38 0.96
C THR A 81 9.72 -2.26 2.33
N GLY A 82 8.80 -3.16 2.68
CA GLY A 82 8.16 -3.15 4.01
C GLY A 82 7.01 -2.16 4.13
N ALA A 83 6.96 -1.44 5.25
CA ALA A 83 5.97 -0.38 5.46
C ALA A 83 6.36 0.84 4.61
N ILE A 84 5.60 1.10 3.55
CA ILE A 84 5.96 2.13 2.56
C ILE A 84 5.27 3.45 2.89
N SER A 85 6.05 4.53 2.92
CA SER A 85 5.58 5.91 2.85
C SER A 85 6.26 6.59 1.67
N LEU A 86 5.49 7.17 0.75
CA LEU A 86 6.00 7.77 -0.48
C LEU A 86 5.79 9.28 -0.48
N THR A 87 6.76 9.97 -1.06
CA THR A 87 6.71 11.38 -1.42
C THR A 87 6.98 11.53 -2.92
N THR A 88 6.78 12.72 -3.45
CA THR A 88 7.13 13.02 -4.85
C THR A 88 8.60 12.77 -5.16
N SER A 89 9.50 12.96 -4.18
CA SER A 89 10.93 12.70 -4.31
C SER A 89 11.27 11.23 -4.57
N ASN A 90 10.36 10.31 -4.24
CA ASN A 90 10.60 8.90 -4.53
C ASN A 90 10.34 8.62 -6.01
N ILE A 91 9.36 9.26 -6.63
CA ILE A 91 8.93 8.93 -7.99
C ILE A 91 9.79 9.67 -9.01
N SER A 92 10.40 8.92 -9.94
CA SER A 92 11.10 9.52 -11.06
C SER A 92 10.11 10.26 -11.96
N GLU A 93 10.38 11.55 -12.16
CA GLU A 93 9.56 12.40 -13.03
C GLU A 93 9.91 12.09 -14.49
N GLY A 94 8.93 11.64 -15.26
CA GLY A 94 9.05 11.48 -16.71
C GLY A 94 9.00 12.84 -17.40
N THR A 95 8.16 12.97 -18.43
CA THR A 95 7.94 14.25 -19.11
C THR A 95 7.04 15.21 -18.31
N GLY A 96 6.19 14.66 -17.44
CA GLY A 96 5.40 15.42 -16.48
C GLY A 96 6.22 15.73 -15.24
N LEU A 97 6.77 16.94 -15.19
CA LEU A 97 7.56 17.43 -14.07
C LEU A 97 6.64 17.98 -12.97
N TYR A 98 6.85 17.58 -11.73
CA TYR A 98 6.28 18.20 -10.53
C TYR A 98 6.69 19.66 -10.45
N TYR A 99 5.78 20.44 -9.87
CA TYR A 99 6.03 21.83 -9.58
C TYR A 99 7.18 21.99 -8.60
N THR A 100 8.11 22.88 -8.94
CA THR A 100 9.05 23.47 -7.99
C THR A 100 9.12 24.96 -8.26
N GLU A 101 9.33 25.76 -7.21
CA GLU A 101 9.49 27.22 -7.36
C GLU A 101 10.64 27.56 -8.31
N ALA A 102 11.72 26.77 -8.27
CA ALA A 102 12.86 26.92 -9.18
C ALA A 102 12.46 26.71 -10.66
N ARG A 103 11.71 25.65 -10.98
CA ARG A 103 11.21 25.40 -12.36
C ARG A 103 10.26 26.49 -12.82
N ALA A 104 9.34 26.92 -11.95
CA ALA A 104 8.39 27.97 -12.26
C ALA A 104 9.10 29.32 -12.52
N THR A 105 10.06 29.67 -11.68
CA THR A 105 10.87 30.89 -11.82
C THR A 105 11.69 30.86 -13.10
N ALA A 106 12.34 29.72 -13.40
CA ALA A 106 13.11 29.56 -14.64
C ALA A 106 12.21 29.72 -15.88
N ASN A 107 11.02 29.11 -15.86
CA ASN A 107 10.05 29.24 -16.95
C ASN A 107 9.57 30.70 -17.11
N PHE A 108 9.22 31.37 -16.01
CA PHE A 108 8.81 32.77 -16.03
C PHE A 108 9.91 33.68 -16.59
N ASN A 109 11.14 33.56 -16.09
CA ASN A 109 12.27 34.38 -16.52
C ASN A 109 12.58 34.17 -18.01
N SER A 110 12.55 32.92 -18.47
CA SER A 110 12.76 32.59 -19.89
C SER A 110 11.68 33.21 -20.77
N ASN A 111 10.41 33.11 -20.36
CA ASN A 111 9.30 33.68 -21.11
C ASN A 111 9.33 35.21 -21.09
N PHE A 112 9.66 35.83 -19.96
CA PHE A 112 9.74 37.29 -19.82
C PHE A 112 10.86 37.88 -20.68
N ALA A 113 12.04 37.25 -20.68
CA ALA A 113 13.17 37.66 -21.52
C ALA A 113 12.86 37.60 -23.03
N ALA A 114 11.93 36.72 -23.44
CA ALA A 114 11.49 36.61 -24.82
C ALA A 114 10.39 37.63 -25.21
N LYS A 115 9.88 38.44 -24.28
CA LYS A 115 8.87 39.46 -24.57
C LYS A 115 9.51 40.77 -25.00
N ALA A 116 8.95 41.38 -26.03
CA ALA A 116 9.22 42.77 -26.40
C ALA A 116 8.19 43.70 -25.76
N SER A 117 8.59 44.94 -25.45
CA SER A 117 7.68 45.97 -24.92
C SER A 117 6.54 46.30 -25.90
N THR A 118 6.68 46.00 -27.18
CA THR A 118 5.62 46.12 -28.21
C THR A 118 4.54 45.06 -28.09
N GLY A 119 4.81 43.94 -27.41
CA GLY A 119 3.85 42.86 -27.18
C GLY A 119 3.04 42.99 -25.88
N LEU A 120 3.21 44.09 -25.13
CA LEU A 120 2.44 44.39 -23.93
C LEU A 120 1.16 45.16 -24.30
N THR A 121 0.05 44.91 -23.59
CA THR A 121 -1.24 45.57 -23.84
C THR A 121 -1.15 47.09 -23.75
N ASP A 122 -0.35 47.59 -22.82
CA ASP A 122 -0.03 49.00 -22.61
C ASP A 122 1.28 49.42 -23.29
N GLY A 123 1.84 48.57 -24.15
CA GLY A 123 3.12 48.79 -24.81
C GLY A 123 3.15 50.09 -25.63
N ALA A 124 2.01 50.58 -26.11
CA ALA A 124 1.92 51.86 -26.80
C ALA A 124 2.17 53.08 -25.88
N ASN A 125 1.99 52.92 -24.56
CA ASN A 125 2.23 53.98 -23.57
C ASN A 125 3.69 54.03 -23.09
N ILE A 126 4.52 53.09 -23.54
CA ILE A 126 5.94 53.02 -23.19
C ILE A 126 6.73 53.79 -24.25
N LEU A 127 7.43 54.85 -23.82
CA LEU A 127 8.39 55.57 -24.66
C LEU A 127 9.62 54.68 -24.93
N ARG A 128 9.94 54.47 -26.21
CA ARG A 128 11.08 53.68 -26.68
C ARG A 128 12.23 54.57 -27.16
N ASP A 129 13.38 53.97 -27.38
CA ASP A 129 14.55 54.65 -27.98
C ASP A 129 14.27 55.19 -29.39
N THR A 130 13.33 54.58 -30.11
CA THR A 130 12.85 55.03 -31.43
C THR A 130 11.85 56.19 -31.37
N ASP A 131 11.28 56.47 -30.19
CA ASP A 131 10.19 57.42 -30.07
C ASP A 131 10.70 58.85 -29.85
N THR A 132 9.94 59.83 -30.33
CA THR A 132 10.23 61.25 -30.11
C THR A 132 9.34 61.79 -28.98
N PHE A 133 9.96 62.32 -27.92
CA PHE A 133 9.26 62.97 -26.82
C PHE A 133 9.18 64.48 -27.05
N ILE A 134 7.96 65.03 -27.13
CA ILE A 134 7.73 66.47 -27.35
C ILE A 134 7.24 67.11 -26.05
N LEU A 135 8.03 68.03 -25.50
CA LEU A 135 7.62 68.92 -24.41
C LEU A 135 7.03 70.20 -25.00
N ASN A 136 5.71 70.34 -24.98
CA ASN A 136 5.09 71.63 -25.30
C ASN A 136 5.16 72.52 -24.06
N GLY A 137 6.07 73.49 -24.07
CA GLY A 137 6.28 74.45 -22.97
C GLY A 137 5.09 75.36 -22.64
N GLY A 138 3.95 75.18 -23.32
CA GLY A 138 2.78 76.04 -23.21
C GLY A 138 2.98 77.33 -23.98
N ASN A 139 1.93 77.81 -24.63
CA ASN A 139 1.93 79.16 -25.18
C ASN A 139 1.69 80.13 -24.02
N ALA A 140 2.75 80.83 -23.58
CA ALA A 140 2.67 81.88 -22.58
C ALA A 140 1.70 83.00 -22.99
#